data_AF-A0A969IZ39-F1
#
_entry.id   AF-A0A969IZ39-F1
#
_cell.length_a   1.000
_cell.length_b   1.000
_cell.length_c   1.000
_cell.angle_alpha   90.00
_cell.angle_beta   90.00
_cell.angle_gamma   90.00
#
_symmetry.space_group_name_H-M   'P 1'
#
loop_
_entity.id
_entity.type
_entity.pdbx_description
1 polymer ?
#
loop_
_entity_poly.entity_id
_entity_poly.type
_entity_poly.pdbx_seq_one_letter_code
_entity_poly.pdbx_strand_id
1 'polypeptide(L)'
;MYSSQPKKIDHYRHSHYLTEFHQQYRRVHRRRAMLVERRVLKITVSIAAISLLGLGLCLGLVQQVVSWEAEHKSDARPTDQSVILNEPPPGLQTQVNELFATLDSRGTIAIGVAEGTRTPNGDRTFPWEQHSDPGNGAVNRGTFSWQFEASSPEEADQKALNWIRHEIIPYLLQEAHREGITLDAETVVQGIDLWTQAPKAGADFIKNLKRCQRQSQSGVDGVLCARVESFVDPATGALQAAGFKNELGWLMDNQIQRINAIQHTLQLSEQPSGLAESR
;
A
#
# COMPACT_ATOMS: atom_id res chain seq x y z
N MET A 1 -0.80 0.50 -44.32
CA MET A 1 -1.98 0.60 -43.44
C MET A 1 -2.03 -0.63 -42.55
N TYR A 2 -1.33 -0.61 -41.42
CA TYR A 2 -1.52 -1.60 -40.36
C TYR A 2 -2.33 -0.94 -39.26
N SER A 3 -3.58 -1.37 -39.10
CA SER A 3 -4.43 -0.97 -38.00
C SER A 3 -3.99 -1.78 -36.77
N SER A 4 -3.19 -1.16 -35.91
CA SER A 4 -2.92 -1.68 -34.57
C SER A 4 -4.13 -1.35 -33.67
N GLN A 5 -5.16 -2.18 -33.77
CA GLN A 5 -6.21 -2.22 -32.75
C GLN A 5 -5.55 -2.57 -31.41
N PRO A 6 -5.71 -1.77 -30.34
CA PRO A 6 -5.23 -2.16 -29.02
C PRO A 6 -5.92 -3.47 -28.63
N LYS A 7 -5.14 -4.46 -28.16
CA LYS A 7 -5.67 -5.71 -27.61
C LYS A 7 -6.70 -5.34 -26.55
N LYS A 8 -7.99 -5.59 -26.82
CA LYS A 8 -9.04 -5.52 -25.81
C LYS A 8 -8.59 -6.40 -24.65
N ILE A 9 -8.26 -5.77 -23.53
CA ILE A 9 -8.09 -6.47 -22.27
C ILE A 9 -9.40 -7.24 -22.05
N ASP A 10 -9.28 -8.54 -21.88
CA ASP A 10 -10.39 -9.47 -21.83
C ASP A 10 -11.24 -9.16 -20.59
N HIS A 11 -12.25 -8.30 -20.74
CA HIS A 11 -13.10 -7.81 -19.65
C HIS A 11 -13.71 -8.95 -18.82
N TYR A 12 -13.91 -10.12 -19.43
CA TYR A 12 -14.44 -11.30 -18.76
C TYR A 12 -13.44 -11.88 -17.73
N ARG A 13 -12.15 -11.93 -18.09
CA ARG A 13 -11.09 -12.44 -17.21
C ARG A 13 -10.86 -11.50 -16.03
N HIS A 14 -11.01 -10.19 -16.24
CA HIS A 14 -10.90 -9.16 -15.20
C HIS A 14 -12.06 -9.22 -14.19
N SER A 15 -13.30 -9.36 -14.68
CA SER A 15 -14.51 -9.49 -13.85
C SER A 15 -14.47 -10.74 -12.95
N HIS A 16 -14.06 -11.89 -13.51
CA HIS A 16 -13.94 -13.13 -12.76
C HIS A 16 -12.86 -13.04 -11.70
N TYR A 17 -11.69 -12.51 -12.07
CA TYR A 17 -10.56 -12.30 -11.16
C TYR A 17 -10.94 -11.41 -9.97
N LEU A 18 -11.56 -10.25 -10.21
CA LEU A 18 -12.00 -9.36 -9.14
C LEU A 18 -13.06 -10.00 -8.24
N THR A 19 -13.91 -10.86 -8.81
CA THR A 19 -14.94 -11.58 -8.05
C THR A 19 -14.30 -12.63 -7.13
N GLU A 20 -13.37 -13.44 -7.63
CA GLU A 20 -12.65 -14.45 -6.84
C GLU A 20 -11.80 -13.81 -5.76
N PHE A 21 -11.04 -12.76 -6.10
CA PHE A 21 -10.27 -12.01 -5.13
C PHE A 21 -11.18 -11.40 -4.06
N HIS A 22 -12.31 -10.76 -4.44
CA HIS A 22 -13.29 -10.25 -3.48
C HIS A 22 -13.83 -11.32 -2.53
N GLN A 23 -14.10 -12.52 -3.06
CA GLN A 23 -14.61 -13.62 -2.24
C GLN A 23 -13.54 -14.11 -1.28
N GLN A 24 -12.30 -14.29 -1.74
CA GLN A 24 -11.17 -14.70 -0.92
C GLN A 24 -10.86 -13.66 0.16
N TYR A 25 -10.79 -12.39 -0.22
CA TYR A 25 -10.60 -11.26 0.69
C TYR A 25 -11.69 -11.24 1.76
N ARG A 26 -12.98 -11.26 1.37
CA ARG A 26 -14.09 -11.29 2.34
C ARG A 26 -14.02 -12.49 3.28
N ARG A 27 -13.59 -13.67 2.81
CA ARG A 27 -13.40 -14.85 3.67
C ARG A 27 -12.31 -14.65 4.72
N VAL A 28 -11.17 -14.10 4.35
CA VAL A 28 -10.06 -13.80 5.27
C VAL A 28 -10.48 -12.76 6.30
N HIS A 29 -11.15 -11.68 5.88
CA HIS A 29 -11.60 -10.62 6.79
C HIS A 29 -12.74 -11.06 7.72
N ARG A 30 -13.71 -11.85 7.25
CA ARG A 30 -14.73 -12.43 8.13
C ARG A 30 -14.11 -13.31 9.22
N ARG A 31 -13.09 -14.10 8.89
CA ARG A 31 -12.36 -14.90 9.89
C ARG A 31 -11.67 -14.02 10.92
N ARG A 32 -11.08 -12.89 10.50
CA ARG A 32 -10.45 -11.92 11.41
C ARG A 32 -11.46 -11.24 12.34
N ALA A 33 -12.57 -10.75 11.80
CA ALA A 33 -13.65 -10.16 12.59
C ALA A 33 -14.16 -11.16 13.65
N MET A 34 -14.41 -12.41 13.27
CA MET A 34 -14.81 -13.47 14.21
C MET A 34 -13.75 -13.76 15.28
N LEU A 35 -12.45 -13.69 14.95
CA LEU A 35 -11.38 -13.89 15.93
C LEU A 35 -11.27 -12.74 16.93
N VAL A 36 -11.48 -11.50 16.48
CA VAL A 36 -11.53 -10.32 17.36
C VAL A 36 -12.74 -10.40 18.28
N GLU A 37 -13.94 -10.69 17.76
CA GLU A 37 -15.15 -10.89 18.57
C GLU A 37 -14.96 -11.99 19.61
N ARG A 38 -14.37 -13.12 19.25
CA ARG A 38 -14.07 -14.21 20.20
C ARG A 38 -13.09 -13.80 21.28
N ARG A 39 -12.09 -12.96 20.99
CA ARG A 39 -11.16 -12.43 21.99
C ARG A 39 -11.85 -11.47 22.95
N VAL A 40 -12.68 -10.56 22.43
CA VAL A 40 -13.48 -9.63 23.24
C VAL A 40 -14.42 -10.42 24.15
N LEU A 41 -15.15 -11.41 23.61
CA LEU A 41 -16.06 -12.24 24.40
C LEU A 41 -15.33 -13.00 25.51
N LYS A 42 -14.14 -13.57 25.24
CA LYS A 42 -13.32 -14.22 26.27
C LYS A 42 -12.92 -13.24 27.38
N ILE A 43 -12.51 -12.02 27.03
CA ILE A 43 -12.15 -10.99 28.02
C ILE A 43 -13.38 -10.61 28.86
N THR A 44 -14.53 -10.39 28.24
CA THR A 44 -15.77 -10.03 28.96
C THR A 44 -16.23 -11.13 29.90
N VAL A 45 -16.17 -12.41 29.47
CA VAL A 45 -16.51 -13.56 30.31
C VAL A 45 -15.54 -13.70 31.49
N SER A 46 -14.23 -13.51 31.26
CA SER A 46 -13.24 -13.53 32.34
C SER A 46 -13.47 -12.42 33.37
N ILE A 47 -13.80 -11.20 32.93
CA ILE A 47 -14.13 -10.09 33.83
C ILE A 47 -15.40 -10.40 34.63
N ALA A 48 -16.46 -10.90 33.98
CA ALA A 48 -17.70 -11.28 34.65
C ALA A 48 -17.49 -12.43 35.66
N ALA A 49 -16.66 -13.42 35.34
CA ALA A 49 -16.31 -14.50 36.26
C ALA A 49 -15.54 -13.99 37.49
N ILE A 50 -14.62 -13.04 37.31
CA ILE A 50 -13.90 -12.38 38.41
C ILE A 50 -14.88 -11.56 39.27
N SER A 51 -15.83 -10.85 38.66
CA SER A 51 -16.86 -10.09 39.39
C SER A 51 -17.84 -11.00 40.15
N LEU A 52 -18.18 -12.17 39.62
CA LEU A 52 -19.05 -13.16 40.29
C LEU A 52 -18.32 -13.90 41.43
N LEU A 53 -17.00 -14.07 41.32
CA LEU A 53 -16.17 -14.62 42.41
C LEU A 53 -15.76 -13.55 43.44
N GLY A 54 -15.92 -12.26 43.10
CA GLY A 54 -15.56 -11.09 43.90
C GLY A 54 -16.54 -10.69 45.02
N LEU A 55 -17.61 -11.46 45.26
CA LEU A 55 -18.46 -11.31 46.46
C LEU A 55 -18.10 -12.28 47.59
N GLY A 56 -17.08 -13.15 47.41
CA GLY A 56 -16.71 -14.17 48.40
C GLY A 56 -15.34 -14.02 49.07
N LEU A 57 -14.36 -13.35 48.45
CA LEU A 57 -12.97 -13.36 48.95
C LEU A 57 -12.26 -12.03 48.71
N CYS A 58 -12.67 -11.00 49.45
CA CYS A 58 -11.79 -9.87 49.76
C CYS A 58 -10.66 -10.40 50.66
N LEU A 59 -9.41 -10.29 50.18
CA LEU A 59 -8.10 -10.42 50.88
C LEU A 59 -7.16 -11.57 50.48
N GLY A 60 -7.51 -12.47 49.55
CA GLY A 60 -6.62 -13.59 49.17
C GLY A 60 -5.85 -13.48 47.85
N LEU A 61 -6.34 -12.71 46.87
CA LEU A 61 -5.92 -12.87 45.46
C LEU A 61 -4.97 -11.79 44.91
N VAL A 62 -4.60 -10.78 45.70
CA VAL A 62 -3.63 -9.77 45.26
C VAL A 62 -2.20 -10.34 45.19
N GLN A 63 -1.92 -11.47 45.82
CA GLN A 63 -0.59 -12.09 45.81
C GLN A 63 -0.31 -13.02 44.63
N GLN A 64 -1.32 -13.50 43.88
CA GLN A 64 -1.08 -14.42 42.75
C GLN A 64 -0.98 -13.74 41.38
N VAL A 65 -1.48 -12.50 41.22
CA VAL A 65 -1.34 -11.76 39.96
C VAL A 65 0.06 -11.16 39.79
N VAL A 66 0.74 -10.82 40.90
CA VAL A 66 2.13 -10.31 40.87
C VAL A 66 3.15 -11.42 40.55
N SER A 67 2.84 -12.68 40.82
CA SER A 67 3.73 -13.81 40.53
C SER A 67 3.69 -14.28 39.07
N TRP A 68 2.56 -14.14 38.38
CA TRP A 68 2.45 -14.51 36.95
C TRP A 68 3.26 -13.57 36.04
N GLU A 69 3.41 -12.30 36.43
CA GLU A 69 4.18 -11.29 35.70
C GLU A 69 5.71 -11.41 35.93
N ALA A 70 6.13 -12.16 36.97
CA ALA A 70 7.53 -12.44 37.26
C ALA A 70 8.06 -13.70 36.52
N GLU A 71 7.19 -14.68 36.23
CA GLU A 71 7.58 -15.95 35.59
C GLU A 71 7.57 -15.91 34.04
N HIS A 72 6.99 -14.86 33.42
CA HIS A 72 7.03 -14.66 31.96
C HIS A 72 8.06 -13.61 31.50
N LYS A 73 8.95 -13.17 32.40
CA LYS A 73 10.03 -12.22 32.11
C LYS A 73 11.39 -12.86 31.84
N SER A 74 11.49 -14.20 31.78
CA SER A 74 12.76 -14.91 31.57
C SER A 74 12.91 -15.64 30.24
N ASP A 75 12.04 -15.43 29.24
CA ASP A 75 12.41 -15.70 27.85
C ASP A 75 13.21 -14.51 27.31
N ALA A 76 14.42 -14.38 27.87
CA ALA A 76 15.50 -13.68 27.19
C ALA A 76 15.67 -14.39 25.84
N ARG A 77 15.14 -13.75 24.79
CA ARG A 77 15.52 -14.09 23.41
C ARG A 77 17.03 -14.25 23.39
N PRO A 78 17.55 -15.27 22.69
CA PRO A 78 18.95 -15.26 22.32
C PRO A 78 19.23 -13.91 21.66
N THR A 79 20.07 -13.10 22.29
CA THR A 79 20.80 -12.01 21.63
C THR A 79 21.80 -12.67 20.70
N ASP A 80 21.26 -13.35 19.68
CA ASP A 80 22.03 -13.96 18.63
C ASP A 80 22.31 -12.86 17.62
N GLN A 81 23.58 -12.46 17.64
CA GLN A 81 24.34 -11.86 16.55
C GLN A 81 23.69 -10.66 15.86
N SER A 82 24.38 -9.52 16.01
CA SER A 82 24.61 -8.56 14.94
C SER A 82 24.17 -9.07 13.56
N VAL A 83 22.89 -8.88 13.23
CA VAL A 83 22.48 -8.72 11.85
C VAL A 83 23.18 -7.43 11.48
N ILE A 84 24.37 -7.56 10.88
CA ILE A 84 24.93 -6.51 10.07
C ILE A 84 23.81 -6.23 9.08
N LEU A 85 23.09 -5.13 9.32
CA LEU A 85 21.99 -4.68 8.49
C LEU A 85 22.64 -4.28 7.17
N ASN A 86 22.77 -5.26 6.27
CA ASN A 86 23.25 -5.02 4.93
C ASN A 86 22.32 -3.97 4.33
N GLU A 87 22.87 -2.85 3.87
CA GLU A 87 22.09 -1.84 3.16
C GLU A 87 21.27 -2.50 2.03
N PRO A 88 20.09 -1.95 1.67
CA PRO A 88 19.32 -2.47 0.55
C PRO A 88 20.22 -2.67 -0.66
N PRO A 89 20.00 -3.71 -1.50
CA PRO A 89 20.88 -4.02 -2.62
C PRO A 89 21.13 -2.74 -3.44
N PRO A 90 22.38 -2.28 -3.62
CA PRO A 90 22.67 -0.99 -4.26
C PRO A 90 22.02 -0.82 -5.64
N GLY A 91 21.77 -1.94 -6.33
CA GLY A 91 21.10 -1.97 -7.63
C GLY A 91 19.64 -1.49 -7.59
N LEU A 92 18.84 -1.88 -6.58
CA LEU A 92 17.42 -1.52 -6.54
C LEU A 92 17.23 -0.03 -6.26
N GLN A 93 17.98 0.52 -5.30
CA GLN A 93 17.90 1.95 -4.99
C GLN A 93 18.31 2.81 -6.19
N THR A 94 19.36 2.40 -6.91
CA THR A 94 19.80 3.09 -8.12
C THR A 94 18.71 3.04 -9.19
N GLN A 95 18.16 1.86 -9.47
CA GLN A 95 17.07 1.68 -10.44
C GLN A 95 15.84 2.53 -10.11
N VAL A 96 15.42 2.55 -8.85
CA VAL A 96 14.27 3.35 -8.41
C VAL A 96 14.58 4.85 -8.50
N ASN A 97 15.78 5.28 -8.14
CA ASN A 97 16.19 6.69 -8.27
C ASN A 97 16.16 7.15 -9.74
N GLU A 98 16.52 6.29 -10.70
CA GLU A 98 16.39 6.59 -12.13
C GLU A 98 14.93 6.73 -12.57
N LEU A 99 14.04 5.87 -12.05
CA LEU A 99 12.59 5.95 -12.31
C LEU A 99 11.96 7.25 -11.81
N PHE A 100 12.60 7.96 -10.88
CA PHE A 100 12.16 9.25 -10.32
C PHE A 100 13.23 10.34 -10.42
N ALA A 101 14.13 10.26 -11.41
CA ALA A 101 15.19 11.25 -11.56
C ALA A 101 14.63 12.64 -11.92
N THR A 102 13.60 12.70 -12.77
CA THR A 102 12.95 13.93 -13.24
C THR A 102 11.42 13.77 -13.28
N LEU A 103 10.71 14.86 -13.62
CA LEU A 103 9.26 14.82 -13.83
C LEU A 103 8.84 14.04 -15.07
N ASP A 104 9.77 13.79 -16.00
CA ASP A 104 9.53 13.01 -17.21
C ASP A 104 10.18 11.61 -17.11
N SER A 105 10.70 11.24 -15.95
CA SER A 105 11.13 9.86 -15.68
C SER A 105 9.93 8.91 -15.69
N ARG A 106 10.20 7.66 -16.09
CA ARG A 106 9.18 6.60 -16.28
C ARG A 106 8.30 6.37 -15.05
N GLY A 107 8.88 6.36 -13.84
CA GLY A 107 8.13 6.19 -12.60
C GLY A 107 7.20 7.37 -12.32
N THR A 108 7.66 8.59 -12.56
CA THR A 108 6.83 9.80 -12.44
C THR A 108 5.65 9.77 -13.42
N ILE A 109 5.90 9.46 -14.70
CA ILE A 109 4.84 9.35 -15.71
C ILE A 109 3.86 8.22 -15.33
N ALA A 110 4.35 7.07 -14.87
CA ALA A 110 3.52 5.94 -14.45
C ALA A 110 2.53 6.32 -13.34
N ILE A 111 2.97 7.05 -12.32
CA ILE A 111 2.08 7.55 -11.26
C ILE A 111 1.10 8.58 -11.84
N GLY A 112 1.56 9.50 -12.69
CA GLY A 112 0.69 10.47 -13.33
C GLY A 112 -0.40 9.82 -14.20
N VAL A 113 -0.11 8.73 -14.90
CA VAL A 113 -1.09 7.97 -15.67
C VAL A 113 -2.09 7.27 -14.74
N ALA A 114 -1.62 6.71 -13.62
CA ALA A 114 -2.48 6.10 -12.62
C ALA A 114 -3.42 7.10 -11.93
N GLU A 115 -2.98 8.36 -11.75
CA GLU A 115 -3.85 9.45 -11.31
C GLU A 115 -4.72 10.03 -12.41
N GLY A 116 -4.36 9.83 -13.67
CA GLY A 116 -5.01 10.49 -14.80
C GLY A 116 -4.61 11.95 -14.97
N THR A 117 -3.46 12.36 -14.43
CA THR A 117 -2.83 13.68 -14.61
C THR A 117 -1.86 13.69 -15.80
N ARG A 118 -1.37 12.52 -16.23
CA ARG A 118 -0.48 12.36 -17.39
C ARG A 118 -1.03 11.35 -18.41
N THR A 119 -0.62 11.50 -19.68
CA THR A 119 -0.78 10.46 -20.70
C THR A 119 0.40 9.47 -20.63
N PRO A 120 0.29 8.27 -21.24
CA PRO A 120 1.41 7.32 -21.28
C PRO A 120 2.68 7.84 -21.97
N ASN A 121 2.56 8.85 -22.83
CA ASN A 121 3.70 9.50 -23.48
C ASN A 121 4.32 10.62 -22.62
N GLY A 122 3.75 10.90 -21.45
CA GLY A 122 4.20 11.94 -20.54
C GLY A 122 3.49 13.29 -20.70
N ASP A 123 2.55 13.46 -21.63
CA ASP A 123 1.84 14.74 -21.76
C ASP A 123 0.95 15.01 -20.53
N ARG A 124 0.79 16.28 -20.16
CA ARG A 124 -0.12 16.69 -19.10
C ARG A 124 -1.56 16.62 -19.60
N THR A 125 -2.47 16.29 -18.70
CA THR A 125 -3.92 16.25 -18.98
C THR A 125 -4.62 17.34 -18.16
N PHE A 126 -5.92 17.56 -18.41
CA PHE A 126 -6.68 18.59 -17.67
C PHE A 126 -6.61 18.45 -16.13
N PRO A 127 -6.73 17.25 -15.53
CA PRO A 127 -6.59 17.07 -14.08
C PRO A 127 -5.24 17.50 -13.47
N TRP A 128 -4.18 17.64 -14.27
CA TRP A 128 -2.87 18.08 -13.79
C TRP A 128 -2.91 19.54 -13.28
N GLU A 129 -3.74 20.42 -13.87
CA GLU A 129 -3.83 21.81 -13.42
C GLU A 129 -4.46 21.92 -12.03
N GLN A 130 -5.62 21.29 -11.87
CA GLN A 130 -6.25 21.05 -10.58
C GLN A 130 -7.40 20.06 -10.67
N HIS A 131 -7.66 19.36 -9.58
CA HIS A 131 -8.90 18.62 -9.35
C HIS A 131 -9.20 18.52 -7.85
N SER A 132 -10.45 18.22 -7.49
CA SER A 132 -10.84 18.04 -6.10
C SER A 132 -10.71 16.58 -5.67
N ASP A 133 -10.14 16.36 -4.48
CA ASP A 133 -10.08 15.05 -3.84
C ASP A 133 -11.50 14.64 -3.38
N PRO A 134 -12.01 13.45 -3.77
CA PRO A 134 -13.35 13.02 -3.41
C PRO A 134 -13.52 12.63 -1.94
N GLY A 135 -12.43 12.38 -1.22
CA GLY A 135 -12.42 11.96 0.18
C GLY A 135 -12.39 13.11 1.19
N ASN A 136 -11.68 14.21 0.89
CA ASN A 136 -11.56 15.36 1.80
C ASN A 136 -11.91 16.72 1.16
N GLY A 137 -12.18 16.78 -0.15
CA GLY A 137 -12.49 18.01 -0.88
C GLY A 137 -11.29 18.94 -1.13
N ALA A 138 -10.07 18.50 -0.80
CA ALA A 138 -8.85 19.28 -1.03
C ALA A 138 -8.63 19.52 -2.54
N VAL A 139 -7.92 20.60 -2.86
CA VAL A 139 -7.52 20.89 -4.24
C VAL A 139 -6.15 20.28 -4.48
N ASN A 140 -6.11 19.30 -5.37
CA ASN A 140 -4.91 18.61 -5.79
C ASN A 140 -4.33 19.27 -7.05
N ARG A 141 -3.01 19.31 -7.16
CA ARG A 141 -2.30 19.89 -8.33
C ARG A 141 -1.11 19.02 -8.75
N GLY A 142 -0.75 19.13 -10.02
CA GLY A 142 0.43 18.47 -10.57
C GLY A 142 0.21 16.98 -10.89
N THR A 143 1.30 16.34 -11.30
CA THR A 143 1.42 14.92 -11.68
C THR A 143 1.02 14.00 -10.53
N PHE A 144 1.44 14.33 -9.31
CA PHE A 144 1.25 13.48 -8.12
C PHE A 144 0.00 13.84 -7.31
N SER A 145 -0.90 14.66 -7.85
CA SER A 145 -2.11 15.12 -7.14
C SER A 145 -1.78 15.72 -5.76
N TRP A 146 -0.75 16.57 -5.72
CA TRP A 146 -0.25 17.15 -4.48
C TRP A 146 -1.30 18.04 -3.80
N GLN A 147 -1.61 17.73 -2.54
CA GLN A 147 -2.68 18.37 -1.76
C GLN A 147 -2.19 19.42 -0.74
N PHE A 148 -0.88 19.60 -0.58
CA PHE A 148 -0.32 20.59 0.34
C PHE A 148 -0.10 21.93 -0.37
N GLU A 149 0.27 22.96 0.41
CA GLU A 149 0.50 24.31 -0.11
C GLU A 149 1.48 24.32 -1.29
N ALA A 150 0.98 24.75 -2.45
CA ALA A 150 1.74 25.01 -3.66
C ALA A 150 1.01 26.10 -4.46
N SER A 151 1.76 27.08 -4.97
CA SER A 151 1.24 28.20 -5.75
C SER A 151 0.94 27.83 -7.22
N SER A 152 1.50 26.72 -7.70
CA SER A 152 1.33 26.22 -9.07
C SER A 152 1.45 24.69 -9.12
N PRO A 153 0.91 24.03 -10.17
CA PRO A 153 1.14 22.61 -10.41
C PRO A 153 2.63 22.23 -10.55
N GLU A 154 3.47 23.10 -11.12
CA GLU A 154 4.92 22.89 -11.20
C GLU A 154 5.59 22.87 -9.83
N GLU A 155 5.19 23.79 -8.94
CA GLU A 155 5.70 23.80 -7.58
C GLU A 155 5.25 22.55 -6.81
N ALA A 156 3.99 22.14 -7.00
CA ALA A 156 3.45 20.89 -6.48
C ALA A 156 4.27 19.69 -6.95
N ASP A 157 4.58 19.62 -8.24
CA ASP A 157 5.40 18.57 -8.85
C ASP A 157 6.81 18.52 -8.27
N GLN A 158 7.45 19.68 -8.10
CA GLN A 158 8.79 19.76 -7.51
C GLN A 158 8.79 19.33 -6.04
N LYS A 159 7.78 19.74 -5.26
CA LYS A 159 7.62 19.35 -3.85
C LYS A 159 7.38 17.85 -3.72
N ALA A 160 6.47 17.30 -4.52
CA ALA A 160 6.15 15.89 -4.54
C ALA A 160 7.35 15.03 -4.95
N LEU A 161 8.05 15.38 -6.04
CA LEU A 161 9.24 14.65 -6.49
C LEU A 161 10.36 14.69 -5.43
N ASN A 162 10.54 15.84 -4.76
CA ASN A 162 11.49 15.96 -3.67
C ASN A 162 11.11 15.05 -2.49
N TRP A 163 9.84 15.01 -2.11
CA TRP A 163 9.33 14.14 -1.03
C TRP A 163 9.51 12.66 -1.37
N ILE A 164 9.20 12.26 -2.60
CA ILE A 164 9.36 10.89 -3.08
C ILE A 164 10.81 10.44 -2.96
N ARG A 165 11.75 11.26 -3.47
CA ARG A 165 13.18 10.91 -3.52
C ARG A 165 13.84 10.85 -2.16
N HIS A 166 13.50 11.76 -1.25
CA HIS A 166 14.22 11.91 0.01
C HIS A 166 13.54 11.26 1.20
N GLU A 167 12.23 11.01 1.14
CA GLU A 167 11.48 10.43 2.25
C GLU A 167 10.88 9.07 1.87
N ILE A 168 10.07 9.01 0.81
CA ILE A 168 9.26 7.81 0.51
C ILE A 168 10.13 6.65 0.03
N ILE A 169 11.02 6.86 -0.94
CA ILE A 169 11.91 5.81 -1.46
C ILE A 169 12.79 5.24 -0.33
N PRO A 170 13.53 6.05 0.46
CA PRO A 170 14.30 5.54 1.58
C PRO A 170 13.45 4.77 2.59
N TYR A 171 12.26 5.28 2.93
CA TYR A 171 11.35 4.60 3.86
C TYR A 171 10.95 3.22 3.36
N LEU A 172 10.45 3.10 2.13
CA LEU A 172 9.96 1.83 1.59
C LEU A 172 11.07 0.79 1.51
N LEU A 173 12.27 1.18 1.07
CA LEU A 173 13.42 0.28 0.98
C LEU A 173 13.90 -0.16 2.37
N GLN A 174 13.96 0.77 3.33
CA GLN A 174 14.33 0.45 4.70
C GLN A 174 13.31 -0.47 5.38
N GLU A 175 12.02 -0.21 5.19
CA GLU A 175 10.97 -1.03 5.78
C GLU A 175 10.94 -2.43 5.15
N ALA A 176 11.15 -2.54 3.84
CA ALA A 176 11.32 -3.83 3.18
C ALA A 176 12.49 -4.63 3.73
N HIS A 177 13.62 -3.96 3.97
CA HIS A 177 14.78 -4.58 4.60
C HIS A 177 14.46 -5.06 6.03
N ARG A 178 13.81 -4.22 6.86
CA ARG A 178 13.38 -4.61 8.23
C ARG A 178 12.42 -5.80 8.22
N GLU A 179 11.50 -5.81 7.27
CA GLU A 179 10.51 -6.86 7.11
C GLU A 179 11.08 -8.11 6.42
N GLY A 180 12.32 -8.05 5.91
CA GLY A 180 12.96 -9.17 5.22
C GLY A 180 12.24 -9.57 3.94
N ILE A 181 11.67 -8.60 3.21
CA ILE A 181 11.05 -8.81 1.90
C ILE A 181 11.93 -8.23 0.80
N THR A 182 12.07 -8.97 -0.29
CA THR A 182 12.72 -8.47 -1.50
C THR A 182 11.68 -7.75 -2.35
N LEU A 183 12.00 -6.52 -2.75
CA LEU A 183 11.19 -5.75 -3.69
C LEU A 183 11.83 -5.75 -5.08
N ASP A 184 11.00 -5.64 -6.11
CA ASP A 184 11.41 -5.16 -7.42
C ASP A 184 11.04 -3.67 -7.57
N ALA A 185 11.57 -3.03 -8.63
CA ALA A 185 11.36 -1.60 -8.85
C ALA A 185 9.89 -1.26 -9.10
N GLU A 186 9.13 -2.13 -9.78
CA GLU A 186 7.70 -1.94 -9.99
C GLU A 186 6.94 -1.88 -8.67
N THR A 187 7.19 -2.82 -7.75
CA THR A 187 6.55 -2.85 -6.43
C THR A 187 6.88 -1.61 -5.62
N VAL A 188 8.09 -1.05 -5.76
CA VAL A 188 8.44 0.24 -5.15
C VAL A 188 7.60 1.38 -5.74
N VAL A 189 7.44 1.45 -7.07
CA VAL A 189 6.55 2.44 -7.72
C VAL A 189 5.11 2.31 -7.22
N GLN A 190 4.61 1.08 -7.05
CA GLN A 190 3.27 0.83 -6.48
C GLN A 190 3.13 1.37 -5.05
N GLY A 191 4.17 1.17 -4.22
CA GLY A 191 4.20 1.72 -2.87
C GLY A 191 4.23 3.24 -2.83
N ILE A 192 5.01 3.87 -3.72
CA ILE A 192 5.08 5.33 -3.85
C ILE A 192 3.74 5.90 -4.29
N ASP A 193 3.12 5.29 -5.31
CA ASP A 193 1.79 5.66 -5.79
C ASP A 193 0.73 5.62 -4.68
N LEU A 194 0.73 4.54 -3.89
CA LEU A 194 -0.18 4.41 -2.75
C LEU A 194 0.10 5.49 -1.69
N TRP A 195 1.37 5.83 -1.46
CA TRP A 195 1.76 6.87 -0.51
C TRP A 195 1.30 8.25 -0.94
N THR A 196 1.44 8.59 -2.22
CA THR A 196 0.95 9.86 -2.75
C THR A 196 -0.57 9.94 -2.71
N GLN A 197 -1.27 8.83 -2.93
CA GLN A 197 -2.72 8.74 -2.82
C GLN A 197 -3.22 8.85 -1.36
N ALA A 198 -2.58 8.13 -0.45
CA ALA A 198 -2.98 8.03 0.95
C ALA A 198 -1.74 7.74 1.83
N PRO A 199 -1.08 8.77 2.41
CA PRO A 199 0.21 8.60 3.08
C PRO A 199 0.23 7.54 4.19
N LYS A 200 -0.86 7.46 4.98
CA LYS A 200 -1.00 6.40 5.99
C LYS A 200 -1.03 5.00 5.38
N ALA A 201 -1.76 4.82 4.29
CA ALA A 201 -1.84 3.54 3.58
C ALA A 201 -0.50 3.16 2.94
N GLY A 202 0.22 4.15 2.38
CA GLY A 202 1.58 3.98 1.86
C GLY A 202 2.56 3.53 2.92
N ALA A 203 2.52 4.13 4.12
CA ALA A 203 3.36 3.75 5.24
C ALA A 203 3.13 2.30 5.70
N ASP A 204 1.89 1.81 5.64
CA ASP A 204 1.55 0.43 6.01
C ASP A 204 1.81 -0.61 4.90
N PHE A 205 2.16 -0.17 3.68
CA PHE A 205 2.20 -1.00 2.47
C PHE A 205 3.13 -2.22 2.60
N ILE A 206 4.38 -2.04 3.01
CA ILE A 206 5.40 -3.11 3.08
C ILE A 206 4.98 -4.20 4.07
N LYS A 207 4.52 -3.79 5.26
CA LYS A 207 4.02 -4.72 6.28
C LYS A 207 2.83 -5.52 5.78
N ASN A 208 1.93 -4.89 5.03
CA ASN A 208 0.78 -5.56 4.44
C ASN A 208 1.19 -6.47 3.28
N LEU A 209 2.17 -6.08 2.46
CA LEU A 209 2.73 -6.89 1.39
C LEU A 209 3.31 -8.20 1.93
N LYS A 210 4.15 -8.14 2.96
CA LYS A 210 4.66 -9.34 3.64
C LYS A 210 3.53 -10.25 4.14
N ARG A 211 2.48 -9.65 4.69
CA ARG A 211 1.30 -10.41 5.17
C ARG A 211 0.58 -11.11 4.02
N CYS A 212 0.34 -10.42 2.91
CA CYS A 212 -0.33 -10.97 1.73
C CYS A 212 0.51 -12.08 1.07
N GLN A 213 1.84 -11.90 0.97
CA GLN A 213 2.75 -12.92 0.46
C GLN A 213 2.72 -14.22 1.28
N ARG A 214 2.62 -14.13 2.61
CA ARG A 214 2.43 -15.30 3.49
C ARG A 214 1.10 -16.03 3.27
N GLN A 215 0.12 -15.37 2.66
CA GLN A 215 -1.17 -15.95 2.28
C GLN A 215 -1.17 -16.47 0.84
N SER A 216 0.02 -16.72 0.28
CA SER A 216 0.23 -17.21 -1.09
C SER A 216 -0.25 -16.26 -2.18
N GLN A 217 -0.32 -14.95 -1.89
CA GLN A 217 -0.57 -13.93 -2.89
C GLN A 217 0.77 -13.32 -3.32
N SER A 218 1.19 -13.61 -4.55
CA SER A 218 2.43 -13.09 -5.15
C SER A 218 2.12 -12.28 -6.41
N GLY A 219 3.11 -11.56 -6.94
CA GLY A 219 2.93 -10.71 -8.12
C GLY A 219 1.83 -9.67 -7.91
N VAL A 220 0.99 -9.47 -8.92
CA VAL A 220 -0.11 -8.49 -8.92
C VAL A 220 -1.09 -8.71 -7.78
N ASP A 221 -1.46 -9.96 -7.48
CA ASP A 221 -2.42 -10.29 -6.43
C ASP A 221 -1.88 -9.89 -5.04
N GLY A 222 -0.59 -10.10 -4.81
CA GLY A 222 0.10 -9.70 -3.60
C GLY A 222 0.11 -8.18 -3.42
N VAL A 223 0.40 -7.44 -4.49
CA VAL A 223 0.36 -5.97 -4.50
C VAL A 223 -1.06 -5.46 -4.28
N LEU A 224 -2.06 -6.00 -4.98
CA LEU A 224 -3.46 -5.60 -4.82
C LEU A 224 -3.93 -5.83 -3.37
N CYS A 225 -3.64 -7.00 -2.80
CA CYS A 225 -3.93 -7.25 -1.39
C CYS A 225 -3.26 -6.24 -0.47
N ALA A 226 -1.97 -5.98 -0.65
CA ALA A 226 -1.23 -5.06 0.20
C ALA A 226 -1.83 -3.66 0.15
N ARG A 227 -2.15 -3.16 -1.05
CA ARG A 227 -2.76 -1.84 -1.25
C ARG A 227 -4.13 -1.73 -0.58
N VAL A 228 -4.98 -2.75 -0.73
CA VAL A 228 -6.33 -2.74 -0.13
C VAL A 228 -6.27 -2.90 1.39
N GLU A 229 -5.44 -3.80 1.90
CA GLU A 229 -5.22 -4.01 3.34
C GLU A 229 -4.66 -2.77 4.04
N SER A 230 -3.93 -1.91 3.32
CA SER A 230 -3.43 -0.64 3.86
C SER A 230 -4.51 0.39 4.17
N PHE A 231 -5.74 0.19 3.69
CA PHE A 231 -6.88 1.01 4.10
C PHE A 231 -7.66 0.40 5.27
N VAL A 232 -7.29 -0.78 5.77
CA VAL A 232 -8.02 -1.44 6.86
C VAL A 232 -7.40 -1.06 8.19
N ASP A 233 -8.22 -0.53 9.10
CA ASP A 233 -7.82 -0.30 10.47
C ASP A 233 -7.52 -1.64 11.16
N PRO A 234 -6.28 -1.87 11.63
CA PRO A 234 -5.92 -3.14 12.25
C PRO A 234 -6.61 -3.39 13.60
N ALA A 235 -7.07 -2.36 14.30
CA ALA A 235 -7.73 -2.48 15.59
C ALA A 235 -9.21 -2.85 15.44
N THR A 236 -9.90 -2.24 14.48
CA THR A 236 -11.34 -2.40 14.30
C THR A 236 -11.72 -3.31 13.14
N GLY A 237 -10.81 -3.53 12.20
CA GLY A 237 -11.09 -4.20 10.92
C GLY A 237 -11.93 -3.37 9.95
N ALA A 238 -12.21 -2.11 10.29
CA ALA A 238 -13.01 -1.21 9.46
C ALA A 238 -12.19 -0.69 8.26
N LEU A 239 -12.86 -0.55 7.12
CA LEU A 239 -12.27 0.09 5.95
C LEU A 239 -12.24 1.63 6.15
N GLN A 240 -11.06 2.23 6.06
CA GLN A 240 -10.79 3.66 6.19
C GLN A 240 -10.39 4.25 4.82
N ALA A 241 -11.34 4.19 3.88
CA ALA A 241 -11.17 4.57 2.49
C ALA A 241 -12.21 5.62 2.09
N ALA A 242 -12.19 6.79 2.74
CA ALA A 242 -13.23 7.82 2.58
C ALA A 242 -13.40 8.30 1.12
N GLY A 243 -12.30 8.49 0.39
CA GLY A 243 -12.32 8.80 -1.05
C GLY A 243 -12.98 7.73 -1.93
N PHE A 244 -13.21 6.54 -1.36
CA PHE A 244 -13.90 5.40 -1.96
C PHE A 244 -15.21 5.08 -1.25
N LYS A 245 -15.79 6.05 -0.51
CA LYS A 245 -17.04 5.90 0.26
C LYS A 245 -16.99 4.77 1.30
N ASN A 246 -15.78 4.35 1.69
CA ASN A 246 -15.56 3.13 2.49
C ASN A 246 -16.21 1.88 1.87
N GLU A 247 -16.32 1.84 0.54
CA GLU A 247 -16.83 0.69 -0.21
C GLU A 247 -15.66 -0.14 -0.76
N LEU A 248 -15.54 -1.38 -0.27
CA LEU A 248 -14.45 -2.27 -0.64
C LEU A 248 -14.34 -2.48 -2.16
N GLY A 249 -15.49 -2.61 -2.84
CA GLY A 249 -15.52 -2.82 -4.28
C GLY A 249 -14.94 -1.65 -5.05
N TRP A 250 -15.30 -0.43 -4.66
CA TRP A 250 -14.82 0.79 -5.30
C TRP A 250 -13.33 0.99 -5.08
N LEU A 251 -12.86 0.70 -3.86
CA LEU A 251 -11.44 0.72 -3.56
C LEU A 251 -10.70 -0.30 -4.45
N MET A 252 -11.14 -1.56 -4.47
CA MET A 252 -10.48 -2.60 -5.25
C MET A 252 -10.41 -2.28 -6.74
N ASP A 253 -11.51 -1.83 -7.34
CA ASP A 253 -11.59 -1.46 -8.75
C ASP A 253 -10.63 -0.31 -9.08
N ASN A 254 -10.52 0.68 -8.19
CA ASN A 254 -9.54 1.76 -8.34
C ASN A 254 -8.10 1.24 -8.19
N GLN A 255 -7.80 0.47 -7.14
CA GLN A 255 -6.43 -0.01 -6.90
C GLN A 255 -5.94 -0.88 -8.06
N ILE A 256 -6.79 -1.75 -8.63
CA ILE A 256 -6.38 -2.57 -9.78
C ILE A 256 -6.18 -1.73 -11.05
N GLN A 257 -6.99 -0.69 -11.27
CA GLN A 257 -6.82 0.23 -12.38
C GLN A 257 -5.44 0.91 -12.32
N ARG A 258 -5.06 1.38 -11.13
CA ARG A 258 -3.76 2.03 -10.89
C ARG A 258 -2.60 1.07 -11.08
N ILE A 259 -2.70 -0.15 -10.55
CA ILE A 259 -1.68 -1.18 -10.73
C ILE A 259 -1.42 -1.40 -12.24
N ASN A 260 -2.49 -1.60 -13.00
CA ASN A 260 -2.40 -1.84 -14.44
C ASN A 260 -1.83 -0.63 -15.20
N ALA A 261 -2.21 0.59 -14.82
CA ALA A 261 -1.69 1.82 -15.42
C ALA A 261 -0.18 1.96 -15.21
N ILE A 262 0.31 1.67 -14.01
CA ILE A 262 1.74 1.69 -13.68
C ILE A 262 2.48 0.63 -14.49
N GLN A 263 2.00 -0.62 -14.46
CA GLN A 263 2.61 -1.74 -15.18
C GLN A 263 2.74 -1.46 -16.67
N HIS A 264 1.64 -1.03 -17.29
CA HIS A 264 1.60 -0.73 -18.71
C HIS A 264 2.58 0.40 -19.08
N THR A 265 2.64 1.47 -18.27
CA THR A 265 3.51 2.62 -18.54
C THR A 265 5.00 2.27 -18.39
N LEU A 266 5.34 1.47 -17.38
CA LEU A 266 6.70 0.97 -17.21
C LEU A 266 7.08 0.04 -18.36
N GLN A 267 6.19 -0.80 -18.88
CA GLN A 267 6.50 -1.72 -19.98
C GLN A 267 6.64 -1.03 -21.34
N LEU A 268 5.80 -0.03 -21.64
CA LEU A 268 5.85 0.69 -22.93
C LEU A 268 7.21 1.36 -23.19
N SER A 269 7.88 1.77 -22.12
CA SER A 269 9.13 2.52 -22.18
C SER A 269 10.39 1.64 -22.25
N GLU A 270 10.23 0.31 -22.26
CA GLU A 270 11.32 -0.67 -22.51
C GLU A 270 11.45 -1.06 -23.98
N GLN A 271 10.47 -0.70 -24.82
CA GLN A 271 10.60 -0.85 -26.26
C GLN A 271 11.54 0.26 -26.76
N PRO A 272 12.66 -0.07 -27.43
CA PRO A 272 13.53 0.95 -27.98
C PRO A 272 12.71 1.82 -28.95
N SER A 273 12.90 3.13 -28.88
CA SER A 273 12.45 4.13 -29.86
C SER A 273 13.14 3.90 -31.22
N GLY A 274 13.04 2.69 -31.76
CA GLY A 274 13.48 2.31 -33.08
C GLY A 274 12.31 2.46 -34.02
N LEU A 275 12.15 3.67 -34.55
CA LEU A 275 11.68 4.02 -35.90
C LEU A 275 11.38 5.53 -35.88
N ALA A 276 12.43 6.33 -35.81
CA ALA A 276 12.41 7.63 -36.48
C ALA A 276 12.26 7.33 -37.97
N GLU A 277 11.02 7.35 -38.47
CA GLU A 277 10.74 7.26 -39.89
C GLU A 277 11.39 8.45 -40.59
N SER A 278 12.39 8.16 -41.42
CA SER A 278 12.76 9.03 -42.53
C SER A 278 11.59 9.09 -43.52
N ARG A 279 10.94 10.25 -43.59
CA ARG A 279 10.29 10.75 -44.81
C ARG A 279 10.53 12.24 -44.95
#